data_AF-A0AAV0LNL8-F1
#
_entry.id   AF-A0AAV0LNL8-F1
#
_cell.length_a   1.000
_cell.length_b   1.000
_cell.length_c   1.000
_cell.angle_alpha   90.00
_cell.angle_beta   90.00
_cell.angle_gamma   90.00
#
_symmetry.space_group_name_H-M   'P 1'
#
loop_
_entity.id
_entity.type
_entity.pdbx_description
1 polymer ?
#
loop_
_entity_poly.entity_id
_entity_poly.type
_entity_poly.pdbx_seq_one_letter_code
_entity_poly.pdbx_strand_id
1 'polypeptide(L)'
;STQGGCGSCWAFSTAGALEGAHFLATGELVSLSEQQLVDCDHEDAGCNGGLMTSAYEYTLKAGGLEREEAYPYTGTDGTCKFDKSKVVASVSNFSVITSDEDQIAANLVKHGPLSSS
;
A
#
# COMPACT_ATOMS: atom_id res chain seq x y z
N SER A 1 -9.74 7.74 -11.16
CA SER A 1 -8.33 8.15 -11.31
C SER A 1 -7.80 7.61 -12.63
N THR A 2 -7.28 8.48 -13.51
CA THR A 2 -6.68 8.06 -14.78
C THR A 2 -5.20 7.82 -14.53
N GLN A 3 -4.73 6.58 -14.73
CA GLN A 3 -3.32 6.16 -14.63
C GLN A 3 -2.47 6.77 -15.75
N GLY A 4 -2.45 8.10 -15.91
CA GLY A 4 -1.89 8.81 -17.07
C GLY A 4 -0.56 8.22 -17.53
N GLY A 5 -0.56 7.45 -18.63
CA GLY A 5 0.61 6.79 -19.22
C GLY A 5 1.45 5.85 -18.32
N CYS A 6 1.16 5.76 -17.03
CA CYS A 6 1.97 5.13 -16.00
C CYS A 6 1.36 3.78 -15.62
N GLY A 7 2.13 2.70 -15.72
CA GLY A 7 1.74 1.34 -15.35
C GLY A 7 1.67 1.12 -13.84
N SER A 8 1.08 2.05 -13.09
CA SER A 8 0.99 2.05 -11.62
C SER A 8 -0.25 1.32 -11.09
N CYS A 9 -0.94 0.52 -11.91
CA CYS A 9 -2.13 -0.25 -11.51
C CYS A 9 -1.90 -1.06 -10.22
N TRP A 10 -0.72 -1.65 -10.07
CA TRP A 10 -0.28 -2.40 -8.91
C TRP A 10 -0.21 -1.54 -7.63
N ALA A 11 0.20 -0.27 -7.76
CA ALA A 11 0.25 0.66 -6.63
C ALA A 11 -1.17 1.02 -6.15
N PHE A 12 -2.08 1.34 -7.08
CA PHE A 12 -3.49 1.61 -6.75
C PHE A 12 -4.18 0.40 -6.11
N SER A 13 -3.95 -0.80 -6.65
CA SER A 13 -4.53 -2.02 -6.09
C SER A 13 -3.99 -2.32 -4.68
N THR A 14 -2.70 -2.09 -4.42
CA THR A 14 -2.10 -2.27 -3.09
C THR A 14 -2.60 -1.23 -2.09
N ALA A 15 -2.60 0.05 -2.47
CA ALA A 15 -3.09 1.14 -1.63
C ALA A 15 -4.56 0.90 -1.27
N GLY A 16 -5.44 0.65 -2.24
CA GLY A 16 -6.87 0.41 -1.98
C GLY A 16 -7.14 -0.79 -1.07
N ALA A 17 -6.32 -1.85 -1.17
CA ALA A 17 -6.40 -2.98 -0.24
C ALA A 17 -6.04 -2.55 1.19
N LEU A 18 -4.94 -1.82 1.37
CA LEU A 18 -4.51 -1.28 2.67
C LEU A 18 -5.49 -0.28 3.26
N GLU A 19 -6.10 0.57 2.43
CA GLU A 19 -7.16 1.51 2.85
C GLU A 19 -8.37 0.74 3.41
N GLY A 20 -8.83 -0.29 2.69
CA GLY A 20 -9.93 -1.15 3.13
C GLY A 20 -9.59 -1.87 4.43
N ALA A 21 -8.38 -2.38 4.56
CA ALA A 21 -7.88 -2.98 5.79
C ALA A 21 -7.88 -2.02 6.97
N HIS A 22 -7.36 -0.82 6.73
CA HIS A 22 -7.26 0.21 7.75
C HIS A 22 -8.65 0.60 8.20
N PHE A 23 -9.59 0.81 7.27
CA PHE A 23 -10.99 1.08 7.58
C PHE A 23 -11.63 -0.05 8.39
N LEU A 24 -11.38 -1.31 8.06
CA LEU A 24 -11.90 -2.43 8.85
C LEU A 24 -11.30 -2.46 10.27
N ALA A 25 -10.03 -2.09 10.43
CA ALA A 25 -9.31 -2.10 11.71
C ALA A 25 -9.63 -0.91 12.62
N THR A 26 -9.75 0.30 12.06
CA THR A 26 -9.88 1.55 12.82
C THR A 26 -11.25 2.18 12.69
N GLY A 27 -12.03 1.82 11.66
CA GLY A 27 -13.25 2.52 11.25
C GLY A 27 -12.99 3.82 10.49
N GLU A 28 -11.73 4.18 10.22
CA GLU A 28 -11.35 5.40 9.50
C GLU A 28 -10.96 5.06 8.06
N LEU A 29 -11.65 5.68 7.08
CA LEU A 29 -11.27 5.52 5.68
C LEU A 29 -10.27 6.62 5.36
N VAL A 30 -9.00 6.24 5.22
CA VAL A 30 -7.92 7.14 4.82
C VAL A 30 -7.58 6.86 3.36
N SER A 31 -7.24 7.89 2.59
CA SER A 31 -6.60 7.69 1.28
C SER A 31 -5.09 7.58 1.45
N LEU A 32 -4.49 6.51 0.96
CA LEU A 32 -3.06 6.22 1.04
C LEU A 32 -2.37 6.60 -0.27
N SER A 33 -1.09 6.96 -0.17
CA SER A 33 -0.32 7.40 -1.33
C SER A 33 0.12 6.24 -2.20
N GLU A 34 -0.40 6.17 -3.43
CA GLU A 34 0.12 5.29 -4.48
C GLU A 34 1.49 5.76 -4.97
N GLN A 35 1.76 7.07 -4.93
CA GLN A 35 3.04 7.62 -5.36
C GLN A 35 4.20 7.17 -4.48
N GLN A 36 3.95 6.97 -3.18
CA GLN A 36 4.95 6.38 -2.30
C GLN A 36 5.37 5.00 -2.80
N LEU A 37 4.43 4.17 -3.27
CA LEU A 37 4.76 2.86 -3.86
C LEU A 37 5.53 3.04 -5.17
N VAL A 38 5.07 3.92 -6.06
CA VAL A 38 5.74 4.19 -7.35
C VAL A 38 7.18 4.68 -7.17
N ASP A 39 7.45 5.54 -6.18
CA ASP A 39 8.74 6.19 -6.00
C ASP A 39 9.73 5.42 -5.11
N CYS A 40 9.22 4.64 -4.16
CA CYS A 40 10.03 4.03 -3.09
C CYS A 40 10.08 2.51 -3.14
N ASP A 41 9.20 1.86 -3.90
CA ASP A 41 9.36 0.44 -4.17
C ASP A 41 10.45 0.25 -5.23
N HIS A 42 11.66 -0.02 -4.75
CA HIS A 42 12.83 -0.26 -5.61
C HIS A 42 12.88 -1.68 -6.19
N GLU A 43 11.99 -2.59 -5.75
CA GLU A 43 11.86 -3.93 -6.34
C GLU A 43 11.01 -3.88 -7.61
N ASP A 44 10.12 -2.89 -7.72
CA ASP A 44 9.30 -2.62 -8.89
C ASP A 44 9.88 -1.50 -9.77
N ALA A 45 9.35 -1.39 -11.00
CA ALA A 45 9.83 -0.44 -11.99
C ALA A 45 8.94 0.82 -12.08
N GLY A 46 8.25 1.15 -10.99
CA GLY A 46 7.39 2.33 -10.88
C GLY A 46 6.33 2.37 -11.98
N CYS A 47 6.40 3.39 -12.84
CA CYS A 47 5.52 3.55 -14.00
C CYS A 47 5.75 2.55 -15.14
N ASN A 48 6.81 1.76 -15.10
CA ASN A 48 7.05 0.68 -16.07
C ASN A 48 6.36 -0.64 -15.67
N GLY A 49 5.70 -0.66 -14.51
CA GLY A 49 5.01 -1.84 -13.97
C GLY A 49 5.66 -2.35 -12.69
N GLY A 50 4.87 -3.14 -11.96
CA GLY A 50 5.26 -3.67 -10.67
C GLY A 50 4.32 -4.79 -10.24
N LEU A 51 4.73 -5.51 -9.20
CA LEU A 51 3.96 -6.60 -8.62
C LEU A 51 3.38 -6.16 -7.28
N MET A 52 2.12 -6.49 -7.09
CA MET A 52 1.43 -6.31 -5.80
C MET A 52 2.22 -6.89 -4.62
N THR A 53 2.88 -8.03 -4.84
CA THR A 53 3.68 -8.73 -3.82
C THR A 53 4.87 -7.88 -3.36
N SER A 54 5.64 -7.32 -4.28
CA SER A 54 6.72 -6.37 -4.00
C SER A 54 6.20 -5.17 -3.20
N ALA A 55 5.08 -4.59 -3.63
CA ALA A 55 4.47 -3.43 -2.98
C ALA A 55 4.04 -3.71 -1.53
N TYR A 56 3.48 -4.89 -1.27
CA TYR A 56 3.15 -5.33 0.09
C TYR A 56 4.40 -5.56 0.93
N GLU A 57 5.44 -6.19 0.37
CA GLU A 57 6.72 -6.39 1.06
C GLU A 57 7.41 -5.06 1.40
N TYR A 58 7.39 -4.11 0.46
CA TYR A 58 7.84 -2.74 0.70
C TYR A 58 7.04 -2.11 1.84
N THR A 59 5.71 -2.18 1.80
CA THR A 59 4.86 -1.57 2.82
C THR A 59 5.14 -2.17 4.21
N LEU A 60 5.35 -3.50 4.28
CA LEU A 60 5.77 -4.20 5.49
C LEU A 60 7.12 -3.69 6.01
N LYS A 61 8.12 -3.55 5.13
CA LYS A 61 9.47 -3.07 5.48
C LYS A 61 9.47 -1.59 5.89
N ALA A 62 8.74 -0.75 5.15
CA ALA A 62 8.56 0.68 5.42
C ALA A 62 7.79 0.92 6.73
N GLY A 63 6.92 -0.03 7.09
CA GLY A 63 6.05 0.04 8.26
C GLY A 63 4.70 0.70 7.97
N GLY A 64 4.37 0.94 6.71
CA GLY A 64 3.09 1.52 6.28
C GLY A 64 3.19 2.51 5.12
N LEU A 65 2.05 3.12 4.80
CA LEU A 65 1.92 4.17 3.80
C LEU A 65 1.52 5.52 4.43
N GLU A 66 1.98 6.59 3.80
CA GLU A 66 1.54 7.97 4.02
C GLU A 66 0.17 8.22 3.39
N ARG A 67 -0.49 9.32 3.78
CA ARG A 67 -1.72 9.75 3.11
C ARG A 67 -1.41 10.26 1.71
N GLU A 68 -2.34 10.06 0.79
CA GLU A 68 -2.35 10.72 -0.53
C GLU A 68 -2.17 12.25 -0.38
N GLU A 69 -2.77 12.85 0.66
CA GLU A 69 -2.61 14.29 0.95
C GLU A 69 -1.17 14.69 1.33
N ALA A 70 -0.42 13.80 1.97
CA ALA A 70 0.96 14.03 2.40
C ALA A 70 1.97 13.74 1.29
N TYR A 71 1.63 12.80 0.40
CA TYR A 71 2.45 12.38 -0.73
C TYR A 71 1.55 12.20 -1.97
N PRO A 72 1.22 13.29 -2.69
CA PRO A 72 0.23 13.25 -3.77
C PRO A 72 0.70 12.52 -5.02
N TYR A 73 -0.23 11.82 -5.67
CA TYR A 73 -0.03 11.16 -6.95
C TYR A 73 0.32 12.12 -8.09
N THR A 74 1.50 11.91 -8.66
CA THR A 74 2.04 12.64 -9.82
C THR A 74 1.97 11.82 -11.11
N GLY A 75 1.86 10.50 -11.01
CA GLY A 75 1.75 9.60 -12.16
C GLY A 75 3.00 9.52 -13.03
N THR A 76 4.15 9.77 -12.42
CA THR A 76 5.48 9.64 -13.04
C THR A 76 6.45 9.06 -12.02
N ASP A 77 7.53 8.42 -12.48
CA ASP A 77 8.62 8.00 -11.59
C ASP A 77 9.28 9.24 -10.95
N GLY A 78 9.23 9.29 -9.63
CA GLY A 78 9.84 10.34 -8.82
C GLY A 78 11.03 9.83 -8.02
N THR A 79 11.54 10.71 -7.16
CA THR A 79 12.50 10.30 -6.13
C THR A 79 11.73 9.97 -4.87
N CYS A 80 12.06 8.84 -4.22
CA CYS A 80 11.46 8.47 -2.94
C CYS A 80 11.60 9.59 -1.90
N LYS A 81 10.45 10.12 -1.46
CA LYS A 81 10.34 11.13 -0.39
C LYS A 81 9.66 10.59 0.86
N PHE A 82 9.62 9.25 0.99
CA PHE A 82 8.92 8.61 2.09
C PHE A 82 9.41 9.10 3.45
N ASP A 83 8.46 9.54 4.27
CA ASP A 83 8.69 9.96 5.64
C ASP A 83 7.93 9.05 6.61
N LYS A 84 8.68 8.20 7.31
CA LYS A 84 8.11 7.26 8.28
C LYS A 84 7.31 7.95 9.40
N SER A 85 7.60 9.21 9.70
CA SER A 85 6.86 9.98 10.72
C SER A 85 5.45 10.37 10.28
N LYS A 86 5.14 10.29 8.98
CA LYS A 86 3.85 10.64 8.38
C LYS A 86 3.01 9.43 7.98
N VAL A 87 3.46 8.22 8.34
CA VAL A 87 2.70 6.98 8.12
C VAL A 87 1.40 7.02 8.94
N VAL A 88 0.29 6.67 8.30
CA VAL A 88 -1.05 6.70 8.92
C VAL A 88 -1.69 5.32 8.97
N ALA A 89 -1.40 4.50 7.97
CA ALA A 89 -1.77 3.10 7.95
C ALA A 89 -0.51 2.27 8.10
N SER A 90 -0.29 1.73 9.31
CA SER A 90 0.84 0.85 9.58
C SER A 90 0.45 -0.61 9.44
N VAL A 91 1.37 -1.40 8.90
CA VAL A 91 1.20 -2.84 8.72
C VAL A 91 1.86 -3.55 9.90
N SER A 92 1.31 -3.35 11.10
CA SER A 92 1.92 -3.87 12.34
C SER A 92 1.67 -5.37 12.57
N ASN A 93 0.80 -6.00 11.79
CA ASN A 93 0.39 -7.39 12.02
C ASN A 93 -0.18 -8.09 10.76
N PHE A 94 0.28 -7.75 9.55
CA PHE A 94 0.15 -8.72 8.46
C PHE A 94 1.12 -9.85 8.77
N SER A 95 0.62 -10.79 9.55
CA SER A 95 1.31 -12.03 9.85
C SER A 95 1.78 -12.61 8.53
N VAL A 96 3.06 -12.95 8.49
CA VAL A 96 3.82 -13.62 7.43
C VAL A 96 3.12 -14.92 7.01
N ILE A 97 2.01 -14.78 6.29
CA ILE A 97 1.15 -15.83 5.76
C ILE A 97 0.64 -15.17 4.49
N THR A 98 1.28 -15.30 3.33
CA THR A 98 1.69 -16.51 2.62
C THR A 98 2.21 -16.01 1.27
N SER A 99 3.08 -16.77 0.61
CA SER A 99 3.73 -16.46 -0.68
C SER A 99 2.78 -16.38 -1.89
N ASP A 100 1.47 -16.16 -1.66
CA ASP A 100 0.41 -16.22 -2.65
C ASP A 100 -0.41 -14.93 -2.66
N GLU A 101 -0.41 -14.28 -3.81
CA GLU A 101 -0.95 -12.96 -4.12
C GLU A 101 -2.47 -12.87 -3.84
N ASP A 102 -3.23 -13.94 -4.13
CA ASP A 102 -4.65 -14.06 -3.80
C ASP A 102 -4.92 -14.10 -2.29
N GLN A 103 -4.00 -14.67 -1.52
CA GLN A 103 -4.18 -14.85 -0.08
C GLN A 103 -3.80 -13.61 0.72
N ILE A 104 -2.95 -12.73 0.19
CA ILE A 104 -2.61 -11.45 0.83
C ILE A 104 -3.85 -10.55 0.84
N ALA A 105 -4.50 -10.40 -0.32
CA ALA A 105 -5.75 -9.63 -0.43
C ALA A 105 -6.90 -10.31 0.34
N ALA A 106 -7.00 -11.63 0.29
CA ALA A 106 -8.06 -12.35 1.00
C ALA A 106 -7.91 -12.29 2.52
N ASN A 107 -6.70 -12.45 3.08
CA ASN A 107 -6.49 -12.37 4.53
C ASN A 107 -6.71 -10.97 5.07
N LEU A 108 -6.43 -9.95 4.26
CA LEU A 108 -6.67 -8.57 4.64
C LEU A 108 -8.15 -8.26 4.89
N VAL A 109 -9.02 -8.86 4.08
CA VAL A 109 -10.47 -8.80 4.23
C VAL A 109 -10.96 -9.76 5.33
N LYS A 110 -10.28 -10.89 5.54
CA LYS A 110 -10.70 -11.94 6.49
C LYS A 110 -10.30 -11.68 7.95
N HIS A 111 -9.24 -10.91 8.17
CA HIS A 111 -8.68 -10.58 9.50
C HIS A 111 -8.79 -9.09 9.85
N GLY A 112 -9.84 -8.41 9.34
CA GLY A 112 -10.39 -7.26 10.07
C GLY A 112 -10.51 -7.60 11.56
N PRO A 113 -10.31 -6.61 12.45
CA PRO A 113 -9.70 -6.79 13.77
C PRO A 113 -10.33 -8.00 14.45
N LEU A 114 -9.49 -9.00 14.73
CA LEU A 114 -9.88 -10.11 15.57
C LEU A 114 -10.25 -9.52 16.93
N SER A 115 -11.53 -9.22 17.08
CA SER A 115 -12.17 -9.04 18.37
C SER A 115 -12.05 -10.39 19.07
N SER A 116 -10.97 -10.55 19.83
CA SER A 116 -10.91 -11.54 20.88
C SER A 116 -11.49 -10.86 22.13
N SER A 117 -12.71 -11.29 22.47
CA SER A 117 -13.51 -11.09 23.68
C SER A 117 -13.20 -9.92 24.62
#